data_AF-A0A380FM46-F1
#
_entry.id   AF-A0A380FM46-F1
#
_cell.length_a   1.000
_cell.length_b   1.000
_cell.length_c   1.000
_cell.angle_alpha   90.00
_cell.angle_beta   90.00
_cell.angle_gamma   90.00
#
_symmetry.space_group_name_H-M   'P 1'
#
loop_
_entity.id
_entity.type
_entity.pdbx_description
1 polymer ?
#
loop_
_entity_poly.entity_id
_entity_poly.type
_entity_poly.pdbx_seq_one_letter_code
_entity_poly.pdbx_strand_id
1 'polypeptide(L)' 'MDREVEGKHTGDYLADKGIVPFLKVDKGLADEQDGVQVMKPIPDLDALLSRANDHKIFGTKMRSNILKIQQRWYRFSC' A
#
# COMPACT_ATOMS: atom_id res chain seq x y z
N MET A 1 -9.54 5.89 0.40
CA MET A 1 -10.16 5.64 -0.91
C MET A 1 -11.60 6.13 -0.91
N ASP A 2 -12.34 5.81 0.15
CA ASP A 2 -13.79 6.03 0.29
C ASP A 2 -14.19 7.48 0.59
N ARG A 3 -13.25 8.43 0.52
CA ARG A 3 -13.52 9.84 0.81
C ARG A 3 -13.75 10.61 -0.48
N GLU A 4 -14.65 11.56 -0.41
CA GLU A 4 -14.96 12.46 -1.51
C GLU A 4 -14.29 13.82 -1.31
N VAL A 5 -13.86 14.42 -2.41
CA VAL A 5 -13.36 15.79 -2.50
C VAL A 5 -14.20 16.46 -3.58
N GLU A 6 -14.88 17.55 -3.22
CA GLU A 6 -15.76 18.29 -4.14
C GLU A 6 -16.85 17.41 -4.79
N GLY A 7 -17.38 16.42 -4.05
CA GLY A 7 -18.42 15.51 -4.54
C GLY A 7 -17.94 14.43 -5.52
N LYS A 8 -16.62 14.28 -5.70
CA LYS A 8 -15.99 13.20 -6.46
C LYS A 8 -15.15 12.32 -5.55
N HIS A 9 -15.04 11.04 -5.84
CA HIS A 9 -14.10 10.18 -5.10
C HIS A 9 -12.67 10.71 -5.25
N THR A 10 -11.88 10.62 -4.18
CA THR A 10 -10.51 11.17 -4.13
C THR A 10 -9.65 10.67 -5.29
N GLY A 11 -9.81 9.41 -5.71
CA GLY A 11 -9.09 8.84 -6.86
C GLY A 11 -9.43 9.54 -8.19
N ASP A 12 -10.72 9.69 -8.48
CA ASP A 12 -11.20 10.37 -9.68
C ASP A 12 -10.80 11.86 -9.69
N TYR A 13 -10.90 12.54 -8.55
CA TYR A 13 -10.50 13.95 -8.44
C TYR A 13 -9.01 14.16 -8.75
N LEU A 14 -8.14 13.24 -8.32
CA LEU A 14 -6.71 13.30 -8.64
C LEU A 14 -6.47 13.01 -10.13
N ALA A 15 -7.17 12.02 -10.69
CA ALA A 15 -7.07 11.68 -12.11
C ALA A 15 -7.49 12.84 -13.01
N ASP A 16 -8.57 13.55 -12.67
CA ASP A 16 -9.03 14.76 -13.38
C ASP A 16 -7.97 15.87 -13.41
N LYS A 17 -7.09 15.91 -12.40
CA LYS A 17 -5.95 16.84 -12.32
C LYS A 17 -4.67 16.32 -12.98
N GLY A 18 -4.73 15.17 -13.66
CA GLY A 18 -3.58 14.52 -14.27
C GLY A 18 -2.63 13.85 -13.27
N ILE A 19 -3.08 13.63 -12.03
CA ILE A 19 -2.30 12.97 -10.98
C ILE A 19 -2.71 11.50 -10.90
N VAL A 20 -1.75 10.60 -11.06
CA VAL A 20 -1.98 9.16 -10.99
C VAL A 20 -2.26 8.74 -9.53
N PRO A 21 -3.43 8.16 -9.22
CA PRO A 21 -3.77 7.82 -7.85
C PRO A 21 -3.14 6.48 -7.43
N PHE A 22 -2.55 6.46 -6.24
CA PHE A 22 -1.96 5.27 -5.62
C PHE A 22 -2.63 4.95 -4.27
N LEU A 23 -2.87 3.66 -3.99
CA LEU A 23 -3.43 3.19 -2.73
C LEU A 23 -2.36 2.52 -1.86
N LYS A 24 -2.22 3.01 -0.63
CA LYS A 24 -1.43 2.34 0.40
C LYS A 24 -2.19 1.11 0.92
N VAL A 25 -1.63 -0.09 0.75
CA VAL A 25 -2.28 -1.36 1.12
C VAL A 25 -1.76 -1.97 2.41
N ASP A 26 -0.59 -1.53 2.91
CA ASP A 26 -0.03 -2.08 4.14
C ASP A 26 -0.88 -1.77 5.38
N LYS A 27 -1.06 -2.79 6.24
CA LYS A 27 -1.72 -2.69 7.55
C LYS A 27 -0.76 -2.33 8.69
N GLY A 28 0.41 -1.77 8.33
CA GLY A 28 1.50 -1.49 9.25
C GLY A 28 2.56 -2.61 9.30
N LEU A 29 3.53 -2.39 10.18
CA LEU A 29 4.70 -3.25 10.32
C LEU A 29 4.55 -4.15 11.55
N ALA A 30 5.04 -5.39 11.45
CA ALA A 30 5.24 -6.27 12.58
C ALA A 30 6.39 -5.76 13.46
N ASP A 31 6.52 -6.34 14.65
CA ASP A 31 7.63 -6.03 15.55
C ASP A 31 8.97 -6.31 14.87
N GLU A 32 9.99 -5.55 15.28
CA GLU A 32 11.34 -5.72 14.75
C GLU A 32 11.86 -7.12 15.11
N GLN A 33 12.24 -7.87 14.09
CA GLN A 33 12.96 -9.13 14.24
C GLN A 33 14.21 -9.05 13.39
N ASP A 34 15.36 -9.34 14.00
CA ASP A 34 16.65 -9.38 13.32
C ASP A 34 16.99 -8.10 12.52
N GLY A 35 16.60 -6.93 13.02
CA GLY A 35 16.89 -5.64 12.39
C GLY A 35 16.00 -5.27 11.20
N VAL A 36 14.91 -6.01 10.99
CA VAL A 36 13.91 -5.75 9.93
C VAL A 36 12.51 -5.70 10.56
N GLN A 37 11.66 -4.82 10.04
CA GLN A 37 10.24 -4.80 10.33
C GLN A 37 9.48 -5.15 9.05
N VAL A 38 9.01 -6.39 9.00
CA VAL A 38 8.19 -6.91 7.89
C VAL A 38 6.77 -6.38 7.98
N MET A 39 6.01 -6.46 6.88
CA MET A 39 4.60 -6.09 6.90
C MET A 39 3.78 -7.08 7.73
N LYS A 40 2.73 -6.60 8.39
CA LYS A 40 1.71 -7.48 8.95
C LYS A 40 0.98 -8.25 7.83
N PRO A 41 0.50 -9.48 8.10
CA PRO A 41 -0.33 -10.21 7.14
C PRO A 41 -1.54 -9.39 6.68
N ILE A 42 -1.86 -9.46 5.38
CA ILE A 42 -2.98 -8.76 4.76
C ILE A 42 -3.91 -9.82 4.15
N PRO A 43 -4.76 -10.49 4.95
CA PRO A 43 -5.60 -11.58 4.46
C PRO A 43 -6.63 -11.10 3.42
N ASP A 44 -7.13 -9.87 3.57
CA ASP A 44 -8.18 -9.31 2.69
C ASP A 44 -7.58 -8.51 1.51
N LEU A 45 -6.35 -8.82 1.09
CA LEU A 45 -5.67 -8.06 0.04
C LEU A 45 -6.45 -8.09 -1.28
N ASP A 46 -6.91 -9.27 -1.71
CA ASP A 46 -7.62 -9.42 -2.98
C ASP A 46 -8.91 -8.62 -3.03
N ALA A 47 -9.71 -8.67 -1.95
CA ALA A 47 -10.93 -7.87 -1.84
C ALA A 47 -10.63 -6.35 -1.84
N LEU A 48 -9.50 -5.94 -1.26
CA LEU A 48 -9.06 -4.56 -1.26
C LEU A 48 -8.57 -4.12 -2.65
N LEU A 49 -7.89 -4.99 -3.40
CA LEU A 49 -7.47 -4.73 -4.78
C LEU A 49 -8.65 -4.66 -5.75
N SER A 50 -9.66 -5.51 -5.58
CA SER A 50 -10.88 -5.46 -6.39
C SER A 50 -11.57 -4.09 -6.22
N ARG A 51 -11.78 -3.65 -4.96
CA ARG A 51 -12.30 -2.31 -4.70
C ARG A 51 -11.37 -1.22 -5.21
N ALA A 52 -10.05 -1.42 -5.12
CA ALA A 52 -9.08 -0.46 -5.63
C ALA A 52 -9.28 -0.20 -7.14
N ASN A 53 -9.52 -1.26 -7.89
CA ASN A 53 -9.77 -1.22 -9.31
C ASN A 53 -11.11 -0.51 -9.63
N ASP A 54 -12.15 -0.77 -8.84
CA ASP A 54 -13.48 -0.18 -9.06
C ASP A 54 -13.48 1.36 -8.94
N HIS A 55 -12.70 1.95 -8.03
CA HIS A 55 -12.50 3.42 -8.03
C HIS A 55 -11.21 3.88 -8.74
N LYS A 56 -10.79 3.15 -9.78
CA LYS A 56 -9.75 3.56 -10.75
C LYS A 56 -8.40 3.93 -10.12
N ILE A 57 -8.01 3.24 -9.05
CA ILE A 57 -6.65 3.38 -8.52
C ILE A 57 -5.69 2.67 -9.47
N PHE A 58 -4.65 3.39 -9.90
CA PHE A 58 -3.70 2.88 -10.86
C PHE A 58 -2.70 1.89 -10.25
N GLY A 59 -2.25 2.17 -9.03
CA GLY A 59 -1.20 1.39 -8.40
C GLY A 59 -1.32 1.30 -6.90
N THR A 60 -0.60 0.35 -6.32
CA THR A 60 -0.54 0.15 -4.89
C THR A 60 0.84 0.42 -4.35
N LYS A 61 0.90 0.78 -3.07
CA LYS A 61 2.15 0.94 -2.35
C LYS A 61 2.12 0.14 -1.07
N MET A 62 3.20 -0.58 -0.82
CA MET A 62 3.48 -1.33 0.39
C MET A 62 4.81 -0.86 0.95
N ARG A 63 4.95 -0.85 2.28
CA ARG A 63 6.17 -0.38 2.96
C ARG A 63 6.66 -1.44 3.93
N SER A 64 7.89 -1.89 3.75
CA SER A 64 8.71 -2.58 4.75
C SER A 64 9.79 -1.63 5.30
N ASN A 65 10.44 -2.00 6.41
CA ASN A 65 11.52 -1.20 6.99
C ASN A 65 12.74 -2.08 7.32
N ILE A 66 13.92 -1.71 6.82
CA ILE A 66 15.19 -2.41 7.07
C ILE A 66 16.06 -1.47 7.88
N LEU A 67 16.32 -1.81 9.14
CA LEU A 67 17.09 -0.97 10.08
C LEU A 67 18.56 -1.38 10.16
N LYS A 68 18.89 -2.66 9.90
CA LYS A 68 20.26 -3.17 9.93
C LYS A 68 20.54 -4.07 8.72
N ILE A 69 21.77 -4.00 8.21
CA ILE A 69 22.24 -4.94 7.18
C ILE A 69 22.37 -6.34 7.78
N GLN A 70 21.63 -7.28 7.20
CA GLN A 70 21.77 -8.70 7.44
C GLN A 70 21.61 -9.47 6.12
N GLN A 71 22.57 -10.33 5.81
CA GLN A 71 22.63 -11.12 4.57
C GLN A 71 21.37 -11.98 4.32
N ARG A 72 20.71 -12.44 5.40
CA ARG A 72 19.58 -13.38 5.35
C ARG A 72 18.26 -12.76 4.87
N TRP A 73 18.06 -11.46 5.07
CA TRP A 73 16.74 -10.83 4.88
C TRP A 73 16.52 -10.15 3.52
N TYR A 74 17.57 -9.91 2.74
CA TYR A 74 17.44 -9.36 1.39
C TYR A 74 16.55 -10.21 0.46
N ARG A 75 16.44 -11.52 0.74
CA ARG A 75 15.62 -12.44 -0.07
C ARG A 75 14.12 -12.40 0.26
N PHE A 76 13.71 -11.73 1.34
CA PHE A 76 12.31 -11.63 1.77
C PHE A 76 11.70 -10.23 1.54
N SER A 77 12.43 -9.31 0.90
CA SER A 77 12.04 -7.90 0.78
C SER A 77 11.13 -7.56 -0.42
N CYS A 78 10.76 -8.51 -1.27
CA CYS A 78 9.81 -8.31 -2.36
C CYS A 78 8.89 -9.53 -2.48
#